data_AF-A0A7L4NH34-F1
#
_entry.id   AF-A0A7L4NH34-F1
#
_cell.length_a   1.000
_cell.length_b   1.000
_cell.length_c   1.000
_cell.angle_alpha   90.00
_cell.angle_beta   90.00
_cell.angle_gamma   90.00
#
_symmetry.space_group_name_H-M   'P 1'
#
loop_
_entity.id
_entity.type
_entity.pdbx_description
1 polymer ?
#
loop_
_entity_poly.entity_id
_entity_poly.type
_entity_poly.pdbx_seq_one_letter_code
_entity_poly.pdbx_strand_id
1 'polypeptide(L)'
;MDHEVDEVAQVLLQKMGDSSEFIQKAANLSLGIMSGSVTPARAMTALMASGVQHPNALVRQCAARHLLTVFEQIGAKKLLSGKPVVTDLLVGTLVKLAQDSHPDTRYYGRKMLNILMSHDKFDRYLKESVPSRDL
;
A
#
# COMPACT_ATOMS: atom_id res chain seq x y z
N MET A 1 -5.05 13.83 -15.64
CA MET A 1 -4.10 12.74 -15.32
C MET A 1 -4.14 12.36 -13.84
N ASP A 2 -3.84 13.23 -12.87
CA ASP A 2 -3.79 12.78 -11.47
C ASP A 2 -5.13 12.27 -10.94
N HIS A 3 -6.24 12.98 -11.15
CA HIS A 3 -7.58 12.54 -10.72
C HIS A 3 -8.04 11.22 -11.37
N GLU A 4 -7.71 11.05 -12.65
CA GLU A 4 -8.12 9.87 -13.44
C GLU A 4 -7.51 8.59 -12.87
N VAL A 5 -6.29 8.65 -12.33
CA VAL A 5 -5.65 7.48 -11.69
C VAL A 5 -6.37 7.09 -10.40
N ASP A 6 -6.82 8.07 -9.61
CA ASP A 6 -7.58 7.78 -8.38
C ASP A 6 -8.94 7.14 -8.71
N GLU A 7 -9.64 7.68 -9.70
CA GLU A 7 -10.93 7.13 -10.17
C GLU A 7 -10.76 5.72 -10.73
N VAL A 8 -9.77 5.50 -11.60
CA VAL A 8 -9.50 4.18 -12.19
C VAL A 8 -9.12 3.18 -11.10
N ALA A 9 -8.23 3.55 -10.17
CA ALA A 9 -7.85 2.69 -9.06
C ALA A 9 -9.07 2.33 -8.20
N GLN A 10 -9.91 3.31 -7.86
CA GLN A 10 -11.11 3.11 -7.07
C GLN A 10 -12.10 2.15 -7.77
N VAL A 11 -12.42 2.40 -9.04
CA VAL A 11 -13.38 1.58 -9.81
C VAL A 11 -12.89 0.15 -9.93
N LEU A 12 -11.63 -0.06 -10.29
CA LEU A 12 -11.08 -1.41 -10.44
C LEU A 12 -10.98 -2.14 -9.09
N LEU A 13 -10.62 -1.44 -8.01
CA LEU A 13 -10.60 -2.01 -6.67
C LEU A 13 -11.99 -2.44 -6.21
N GLN A 14 -13.03 -1.64 -6.48
CA GLN A 14 -14.42 -2.03 -6.19
C GLN A 14 -14.83 -3.32 -6.91
N LYS A 15 -14.33 -3.55 -8.13
CA LYS A 15 -14.60 -4.78 -8.89
C LYS A 15 -13.97 -6.04 -8.31
N MET A 16 -13.02 -5.90 -7.37
CA MET A 16 -12.53 -7.05 -6.60
C MET A 16 -13.57 -7.60 -5.62
N GLY A 17 -14.63 -6.83 -5.31
CA GLY A 17 -15.75 -7.27 -4.49
C GLY A 17 -16.88 -7.95 -5.27
N ASP A 18 -16.76 -8.11 -6.58
CA ASP A 18 -17.76 -8.78 -7.42
C ASP A 18 -17.82 -10.29 -7.13
N SER A 19 -18.96 -10.95 -7.32
CA SER A 19 -19.07 -12.41 -7.16
C SER A 19 -18.42 -13.19 -8.30
N SER A 20 -18.23 -12.56 -9.46
CA SER A 20 -17.64 -13.19 -10.64
C SER A 20 -16.11 -13.21 -10.57
N GLU A 21 -15.52 -14.40 -10.47
CA GLU A 21 -14.06 -14.57 -10.51
C GLU A 21 -13.45 -14.03 -11.82
N PHE A 22 -14.18 -14.10 -12.93
CA PHE A 22 -13.75 -13.52 -14.21
C PHE A 22 -13.58 -12.00 -14.11
N ILE A 23 -14.55 -11.32 -13.49
CA ILE A 23 -14.50 -9.86 -13.28
C ILE A 23 -13.37 -9.51 -12.31
N GLN A 24 -13.23 -10.25 -11.22
CA GLN A 24 -12.14 -10.06 -10.25
C GLN A 24 -10.75 -10.20 -10.92
N LYS A 25 -10.56 -11.23 -11.75
CA LYS A 25 -9.30 -11.45 -12.47
C LYS A 25 -8.99 -10.33 -13.46
N ALA A 26 -9.99 -9.90 -14.24
CA ALA A 26 -9.83 -8.79 -15.18
C ALA A 26 -9.47 -7.49 -14.43
N ALA A 27 -10.18 -7.16 -13.36
CA ALA A 27 -9.92 -5.97 -12.55
C ALA A 27 -8.52 -6.00 -11.92
N ASN A 28 -8.11 -7.15 -11.40
CA ASN A 28 -6.77 -7.36 -10.85
C ASN A 28 -5.68 -7.07 -11.90
N LEU A 29 -5.81 -7.66 -13.10
CA LEU A 29 -4.87 -7.44 -14.20
C LEU A 29 -4.83 -5.97 -14.62
N SER A 30 -5.99 -5.35 -14.81
CA SER A 30 -6.10 -3.93 -15.17
C SER A 30 -5.46 -3.01 -14.13
N LEU A 31 -5.59 -3.30 -12.83
CA LEU A 31 -4.91 -2.55 -11.78
C LEU A 31 -3.38 -2.66 -11.88
N GLY A 32 -2.86 -3.83 -12.27
CA GLY A 32 -1.43 -4.01 -12.50
C GLY A 32 -0.92 -3.17 -13.66
N ILE A 33 -1.65 -3.16 -14.76
CA ILE A 33 -1.34 -2.34 -15.94
C ILE A 33 -1.39 -0.85 -15.60
N MET A 34 -2.45 -0.41 -14.92
CA MET A 34 -2.60 0.98 -14.46
C MET A 34 -1.45 1.39 -13.53
N SER A 35 -1.06 0.53 -12.58
CA SER A 35 0.04 0.83 -11.65
C SER A 35 1.37 0.96 -12.38
N GLY A 36 1.57 0.19 -13.46
CA GLY A 36 2.77 0.24 -14.30
C GLY A 36 2.81 1.37 -15.33
N SER A 37 1.68 2.02 -15.62
CA SER A 37 1.60 3.12 -16.60
C SER A 37 1.86 4.51 -15.99
N VAL A 38 1.96 4.61 -14.67
CA VAL A 38 2.19 5.85 -13.93
C VAL A 38 3.46 5.76 -13.07
N THR A 39 3.86 6.88 -12.47
CA THR A 39 5.02 6.84 -11.55
C THR A 39 4.69 5.97 -10.31
N PRO A 40 5.67 5.23 -9.75
CA PRO A 40 5.42 4.40 -8.58
C PRO A 40 4.85 5.18 -7.39
N ALA A 41 5.32 6.41 -7.15
CA ALA A 41 4.79 7.27 -6.08
C ALA A 41 3.30 7.63 -6.31
N ARG A 42 2.89 7.84 -7.56
CA ARG A 42 1.50 8.12 -7.90
C ARG A 42 0.62 6.88 -7.72
N ALA A 43 1.05 5.72 -8.23
CA ALA A 43 0.36 4.45 -8.03
C ALA A 43 0.18 4.14 -6.54
N MET A 44 1.22 4.34 -5.73
CA MET A 44 1.17 4.15 -4.27
C MET A 44 0.06 5.00 -3.63
N THR A 45 0.03 6.29 -3.97
CA THR A 45 -0.94 7.23 -3.39
C THR A 45 -2.38 6.82 -3.73
N ALA A 46 -2.66 6.48 -4.99
CA ALA A 46 -3.98 6.07 -5.44
C ALA A 46 -4.45 4.75 -4.79
N LEU A 47 -3.57 3.76 -4.71
CA LEU A 47 -3.87 2.47 -4.08
C LEU A 47 -4.07 2.58 -2.57
N MET A 48 -3.30 3.43 -1.89
CA MET A 48 -3.46 3.69 -0.45
C MET A 48 -4.79 4.36 -0.14
N ALA A 49 -5.18 5.37 -0.93
CA ALA A 49 -6.41 6.12 -0.73
C ALA A 49 -7.66 5.24 -0.84
N SER A 50 -7.71 4.35 -1.84
CA SER A 50 -8.94 3.61 -2.19
C SER A 50 -8.98 2.18 -1.65
N GLY A 51 -7.83 1.56 -1.37
CA GLY A 51 -7.75 0.11 -1.18
C GLY A 51 -7.51 -0.37 0.25
N VAL A 52 -6.63 0.29 1.00
CA VAL A 52 -6.07 -0.27 2.25
C VAL A 52 -7.08 -0.31 3.40
N GLN A 53 -8.03 0.64 3.44
CA GLN A 53 -9.04 0.72 4.49
C GLN A 53 -10.42 0.23 4.04
N HIS A 54 -10.50 -0.44 2.89
CA HIS A 54 -11.79 -0.86 2.34
C HIS A 54 -12.46 -1.96 3.21
N PRO A 55 -13.79 -1.97 3.41
CA PRO A 55 -14.47 -2.96 4.24
C PRO A 55 -14.34 -4.40 3.71
N ASN A 56 -14.32 -4.57 2.39
CA ASN A 56 -14.16 -5.88 1.76
C ASN A 56 -12.70 -6.35 1.79
N ALA A 57 -12.46 -7.53 2.36
CA ALA A 57 -11.14 -8.14 2.52
C ALA A 57 -10.41 -8.42 1.19
N LEU A 58 -11.13 -8.80 0.13
CA LEU A 58 -10.53 -9.07 -1.18
C LEU A 58 -10.02 -7.79 -1.86
N VAL A 59 -10.72 -6.67 -1.62
CA VAL A 59 -10.28 -5.34 -2.09
C VAL A 59 -8.97 -4.96 -1.39
N ARG A 60 -8.90 -5.11 -0.06
CA ARG A 60 -7.68 -4.85 0.71
C ARG A 60 -6.53 -5.76 0.28
N GLN A 61 -6.80 -7.04 0.07
CA GLN A 61 -5.82 -8.02 -0.43
C GLN A 61 -5.24 -7.62 -1.78
N CYS A 62 -6.11 -7.22 -2.73
CA CYS A 62 -5.68 -6.83 -4.06
C CYS A 62 -4.85 -5.53 -4.03
N ALA A 63 -5.30 -4.55 -3.25
CA ALA A 63 -4.56 -3.31 -3.04
C ALA A 63 -3.19 -3.57 -2.42
N ALA A 64 -3.11 -4.39 -1.36
CA ALA A 64 -1.85 -4.73 -0.69
C ALA A 64 -0.88 -5.47 -1.61
N ARG A 65 -1.36 -6.36 -2.48
CA ARG A 65 -0.54 -7.07 -3.47
C ARG A 65 0.10 -6.11 -4.47
N HIS A 66 -0.68 -5.20 -5.05
CA HIS A 66 -0.14 -4.21 -6.00
C HIS A 66 0.74 -3.16 -5.30
N LEU A 67 0.39 -2.76 -4.07
CA LEU A 67 1.23 -1.89 -3.26
C LEU A 67 2.60 -2.49 -3.00
N LEU A 68 2.69 -3.79 -2.71
CA LEU A 68 3.99 -4.44 -2.53
C LEU A 68 4.88 -4.29 -3.77
N THR A 69 4.35 -4.51 -4.98
CA THR A 69 5.12 -4.32 -6.22
C THR A 69 5.60 -2.88 -6.36
N VAL A 70 4.74 -1.91 -6.04
CA VAL A 70 5.10 -0.48 -6.06
C VAL A 70 6.18 -0.15 -5.01
N PHE A 71 6.12 -0.76 -3.82
CA PHE A 71 7.11 -0.59 -2.76
C PHE A 71 8.48 -1.14 -3.16
N GLU A 72 8.51 -2.32 -3.78
CA GLU A 72 9.73 -2.92 -4.30
C GLU A 72 10.39 -2.01 -5.35
N GLN A 73 9.58 -1.34 -6.19
CA GLN A 73 10.07 -0.39 -7.19
C GLN A 73 10.60 0.94 -6.59
N ILE A 74 9.92 1.48 -5.58
CA ILE A 74 10.35 2.73 -4.93
C ILE A 74 11.62 2.49 -4.09
N GLY A 75 11.63 1.40 -3.33
CA GLY A 75 12.71 1.03 -2.42
C GLY A 75 12.70 1.82 -1.11
N ALA A 76 13.26 1.20 -0.07
CA ALA A 76 13.22 1.68 1.30
C ALA A 76 13.79 3.09 1.48
N LYS A 77 14.92 3.39 0.82
CA LYS A 77 15.58 4.69 0.91
C LYS A 77 14.67 5.85 0.51
N LYS A 78 13.90 5.69 -0.57
CA LYS A 78 12.97 6.73 -1.06
C LYS A 78 11.67 6.75 -0.25
N LEU A 79 11.17 5.60 0.19
CA LEU A 79 9.99 5.51 1.06
C LEU A 79 10.22 6.22 2.41
N LEU A 80 11.45 6.16 2.92
CA LEU A 80 11.83 6.73 4.22
C LEU A 80 12.44 8.14 4.12
N SER A 81 12.63 8.69 2.92
CA SER A 81 13.20 10.05 2.76
C SER A 81 12.19 11.18 3.01
N GLY A 82 10.95 10.84 3.35
CA GLY A 82 9.88 11.80 3.63
C GLY A 82 10.00 12.49 5.00
N LYS A 83 9.06 13.38 5.29
CA LYS A 83 8.93 13.97 6.65
C LYS A 83 8.57 12.87 7.65
N PRO A 84 9.04 12.92 8.91
CA PRO A 84 8.74 11.92 9.94
C PRO A 84 7.25 11.57 10.03
N VAL A 85 6.37 12.59 10.04
CA VAL A 85 4.90 12.43 10.07
C VAL A 85 4.36 11.57 8.91
N VAL A 86 4.94 11.70 7.71
CA VAL A 86 4.52 10.91 6.53
C VAL A 86 5.02 9.48 6.68
N THR A 87 6.24 9.29 7.18
CA THR A 87 6.82 7.99 7.48
C THR A 87 6.01 7.25 8.56
N ASP A 88 5.53 7.95 9.60
CA ASP A 88 4.66 7.36 10.62
C ASP A 88 3.34 6.87 10.07
N LEU A 89 2.69 7.69 9.24
CA LEU A 89 1.43 7.31 8.61
C LEU A 89 1.62 6.09 7.71
N LEU A 90 2.73 6.05 6.97
CA LEU A 90 3.11 4.91 6.13
C LEU A 90 3.29 3.65 6.98
N VAL A 91 4.13 3.70 8.01
CA VAL A 91 4.39 2.56 8.91
C VAL A 91 3.11 2.10 9.58
N GLY A 92 2.31 3.01 10.13
CA GLY A 92 1.02 2.70 10.74
C GLY A 92 0.06 2.01 9.77
N THR A 93 0.05 2.43 8.50
CA THR A 93 -0.74 1.78 7.44
C THR A 93 -0.27 0.36 7.15
N LEU A 94 1.05 0.13 7.09
CA LEU A 94 1.61 -1.19 6.87
C LEU A 94 1.42 -2.13 8.06
N VAL A 95 1.49 -1.61 9.29
CA VAL A 95 1.17 -2.37 10.50
C VAL A 95 -0.27 -2.84 10.49
N LYS A 96 -1.22 -1.98 10.09
CA LYS A 96 -2.63 -2.38 9.90
C LYS A 96 -2.77 -3.50 8.87
N LEU A 97 -2.09 -3.40 7.72
CA LEU A 97 -2.08 -4.48 6.71
C LEU A 97 -1.47 -5.77 7.25
N ALA A 98 -0.38 -5.69 8.02
CA ALA A 98 0.29 -6.85 8.62
C ALA A 98 -0.58 -7.57 9.67
N GLN A 99 -1.57 -6.88 10.24
CA GLN A 99 -2.53 -7.37 11.22
C GLN A 99 -3.93 -7.63 10.62
N ASP A 100 -4.09 -7.54 9.29
CA ASP A 100 -5.37 -7.70 8.62
C ASP A 100 -6.04 -9.08 8.89
N SER A 101 -7.36 -9.15 8.79
CA SER A 101 -8.10 -10.41 8.89
C SER A 101 -7.73 -11.41 7.79
N HIS A 102 -7.37 -10.95 6.59
CA HIS A 102 -7.05 -11.81 5.45
C HIS A 102 -5.56 -12.24 5.46
N PRO A 103 -5.24 -13.55 5.33
CA PRO A 103 -3.87 -14.05 5.44
C PRO A 103 -2.89 -13.46 4.42
N ASP A 104 -3.30 -13.36 3.16
CA ASP A 104 -2.45 -12.78 2.10
C ASP A 104 -2.15 -11.29 2.36
N THR A 105 -3.15 -10.52 2.80
CA THR A 105 -2.97 -9.10 3.15
C THR A 105 -1.93 -8.96 4.26
N ARG A 106 -1.99 -9.83 5.28
CA ARG A 106 -0.96 -9.88 6.33
C ARG A 106 0.41 -10.19 5.77
N TYR A 107 0.50 -11.14 4.84
CA TYR A 107 1.76 -11.49 4.17
C TYR A 107 2.34 -10.28 3.44
N TYR A 108 1.55 -9.58 2.63
CA TYR A 108 2.00 -8.39 1.89
C TYR A 108 2.40 -7.25 2.83
N GLY A 109 1.61 -6.99 3.89
CA GLY A 109 1.92 -6.00 4.92
C GLY A 109 3.27 -6.26 5.58
N ARG A 110 3.52 -7.50 6.03
CA ARG A 110 4.81 -7.90 6.60
C ARG A 110 5.97 -7.77 5.62
N LYS A 111 5.76 -8.14 4.36
CA LYS A 111 6.81 -8.02 3.34
C LYS A 111 7.17 -6.55 3.06
N MET A 112 6.18 -5.66 3.01
CA MET A 112 6.44 -4.22 2.90
C MET A 112 7.14 -3.65 4.14
N LEU A 113 6.78 -4.08 5.36
CA LEU A 113 7.52 -3.72 6.58
C LEU A 113 8.97 -4.19 6.52
N ASN A 114 9.23 -5.41 6.06
CA ASN A 114 10.59 -5.93 5.88
C ASN A 114 11.41 -5.11 4.88
N ILE A 115 10.78 -4.59 3.82
CA ILE A 115 11.44 -3.66 2.89
C ILE A 115 11.88 -2.39 3.64
N LEU A 116 11.03 -1.82 4.49
CA LEU A 116 11.43 -0.63 5.26
C LEU A 116 12.53 -0.95 6.28
N MET A 117 12.42 -2.07 6.99
CA MET A 117 13.36 -2.50 8.03
C MET A 117 14.74 -2.86 7.49
N SER A 118 14.88 -3.21 6.20
CA SER A 118 16.18 -3.51 5.61
C SER A 118 17.06 -2.28 5.38
N HIS A 119 16.53 -1.07 5.60
CA HIS A 119 17.29 0.16 5.49
C HIS A 119 18.05 0.48 6.78
N ASP A 120 19.37 0.69 6.71
CA ASP A 120 20.27 0.90 7.86
C ASP A 120 19.86 2.03 8.82
N LYS A 121 19.05 2.97 8.34
CA LYS A 121 18.54 4.11 9.13
C LYS A 121 17.11 3.95 9.63
N PHE A 122 16.48 2.80 9.42
CA PHE A 122 15.08 2.57 9.81
C PHE A 122 14.83 2.86 11.29
N ASP A 123 15.70 2.39 12.18
CA ASP A 123 15.61 2.66 13.62
C ASP A 123 15.70 4.14 13.96
N ARG A 124 16.52 4.89 13.22
CA ARG A 124 16.64 6.34 13.40
C ARG A 124 15.34 7.03 12.99
N TYR A 125 14.76 6.63 11.86
CA TYR A 125 13.50 7.19 11.40
C TYR A 125 12.36 6.91 12.38
N LEU A 126 12.28 5.70 12.96
CA LEU A 126 11.30 5.39 14.01
C LEU A 126 11.51 6.23 15.28
N LYS A 127 12.76 6.43 15.71
CA LYS A 127 13.05 7.21 16.93
C LYS A 127 12.74 8.70 16.77
N GLU A 128 12.93 9.26 15.58
CA GLU A 128 12.58 10.65 15.27
C GLU A 128 11.07 10.86 15.10
N SER A 129 10.29 9.78 15.04
CA SER A 129 8.87 9.79 14.71
C SER A 129 7.96 9.48 15.91
N VAL A 130 8.51 8.90 16.99
CA VAL A 130 7.83 8.82 18.30
C VAL A 130 7.68 10.25 18.86
N PRO A 131 6.46 10.80 18.99
CA PRO A 131 6.26 12.03 19.73
C PRO A 131 6.63 11.74 21.19
N SER A 132 7.28 12.70 21.86
CA SER A 132 7.60 12.68 23.29
C SER A 132 6.32 12.71 24.14
N ARG A 133 5.49 11.68 24.06
CA ARG A 133 4.25 11.52 24.82
C ARG A 133 4.20 10.07 25.29
N ASP A 134 4.84 9.87 26.43
CA ASP A 134 4.32 9.16 27.60
C ASP A 134 5.51 8.76 28.49
N LEU A 135 5.93 9.72 29.32
CA LEU A 135 6.62 9.53 30.60
C LEU A 135 5.95 10.45 31.63
#